data_AF-A0A521CTU3-F1
#
_entry.id   AF-A0A521CTU3-F1
#
_cell.length_a   1.000
_cell.length_b   1.000
_cell.length_c   1.000
_cell.angle_alpha   90.00
_cell.angle_beta   90.00
_cell.angle_gamma   90.00
#
_symmetry.space_group_name_H-M   'P 1'
#
loop_
_entity.id
_entity.type
_entity.pdbx_description
1 polymer ?
#
loop_
_entity_poly.entity_id
_entity_poly.type
_entity_poly.pdbx_seq_one_letter_code
_entity_poly.pdbx_strand_id
1 'polypeptide(L)'
;MLIKNENMKLVDLSVYSNELLTEGLGQGEVTEQDAQNALAQLYISYAEEQAKVFLVSNMHFTTLTIDNVNLQGLWTRLKEIFCSIVREDSIFSKIIDFILEAIGQIIPLGIFVKSLVKIIIKYFLQKGIGAVCPV
;
A
#
# COMPACT_ATOMS: atom_id res chain seq x y z
N MET A 1 -3.39 13.89 1.09
CA MET A 1 -4.03 12.91 2.03
C MET A 1 -3.02 12.64 3.13
N LEU A 2 -3.46 12.49 4.39
CA LEU A 2 -2.56 12.20 5.49
C LEU A 2 -2.44 10.68 5.73
N ILE A 3 -1.22 10.22 6.01
CA ILE A 3 -0.87 8.84 6.34
C ILE A 3 0.05 8.81 7.56
N LYS A 4 0.15 7.68 8.26
CA LYS A 4 1.20 7.49 9.28
C LYS A 4 2.43 6.88 8.62
N ASN A 5 3.61 7.45 8.79
CA ASN A 5 4.84 6.80 8.35
C ASN A 5 5.31 5.71 9.34
N GLU A 6 6.41 5.03 9.03
CA GLU A 6 7.04 4.02 9.91
C GLU A 6 7.42 4.52 11.32
N ASN A 7 7.51 5.84 11.50
CA ASN A 7 7.77 6.47 12.80
C ASN A 7 6.48 6.93 13.50
N MET A 8 5.31 6.48 13.02
CA MET A 8 3.98 6.84 13.55
C MET A 8 3.62 8.32 13.43
N LYS A 9 4.36 9.09 12.61
CA LYS A 9 4.08 10.51 12.38
C LYS A 9 3.11 10.66 11.22
N LEU A 10 2.13 11.56 11.40
CA LEU A 10 1.26 11.98 10.31
C LEU A 10 2.08 12.81 9.32
N VAL A 11 2.10 12.36 8.07
CA VAL A 11 2.76 13.04 6.96
C VAL A 11 1.81 13.12 5.77
N ASP A 12 2.01 14.12 4.92
CA ASP A 12 1.26 14.22 3.67
C ASP A 12 1.77 13.21 2.64
N LEU A 13 0.84 12.58 1.93
CA LEU A 13 1.12 11.60 0.88
C LEU A 13 2.10 12.14 -0.18
N SER A 14 1.98 13.41 -0.55
CA SER A 14 2.87 14.03 -1.55
C SER A 14 4.32 14.11 -1.08
N VAL A 15 4.54 14.41 0.22
CA VAL A 15 5.87 14.41 0.83
C VAL A 15 6.44 13.00 0.81
N TYR A 16 5.63 12.01 1.17
CA TYR A 16 6.02 10.61 1.18
C TYR A 16 6.34 10.08 -0.23
N SER A 17 5.55 10.46 -1.24
CA SER A 17 5.81 10.15 -2.65
C SER A 17 7.17 10.70 -3.10
N ASN A 18 7.46 11.96 -2.78
CA ASN A 18 8.75 12.59 -3.10
C ASN A 18 9.94 11.89 -2.43
N GLU A 19 9.79 11.46 -1.17
CA GLU A 19 10.83 10.68 -0.48
C GLU A 19 11.09 9.35 -1.21
N LEU A 20 10.03 8.62 -1.57
CA LEU A 20 10.13 7.34 -2.29
C LEU A 20 10.81 7.51 -3.66
N LEU A 21 10.47 8.58 -4.38
CA LEU A 21 11.07 8.93 -5.68
C LEU A 21 12.56 9.26 -5.53
N THR A 22 12.92 10.00 -4.48
CA THR A 22 14.31 10.46 -4.25
C THR A 22 15.22 9.32 -3.80
N GLU A 23 14.75 8.48 -2.88
CA GLU A 23 15.52 7.32 -2.39
C GLU A 23 15.62 6.20 -3.44
N GLY A 24 14.73 6.20 -4.43
CA GLY A 24 14.57 5.13 -5.40
C GLY A 24 13.90 3.88 -4.83
N LEU A 25 13.47 3.00 -5.75
CA LEU A 25 12.69 1.80 -5.44
C LEU A 25 13.55 0.55 -5.17
N GLY A 26 14.88 0.68 -5.24
CA GLY A 26 15.83 -0.43 -5.10
C GLY A 26 15.89 -1.38 -6.32
N GLN A 27 16.88 -2.27 -6.32
CA GLN A 27 17.18 -3.20 -7.44
C GLN A 27 16.50 -4.57 -7.26
N GLY A 28 16.35 -5.34 -8.35
CA GLY A 28 15.77 -6.70 -8.36
C GLY A 28 14.36 -6.81 -8.96
N GLU A 29 13.91 -8.01 -9.29
CA GLU A 29 12.52 -8.25 -9.72
C GLU A 29 11.59 -8.42 -8.51
N VAL A 30 10.32 -8.05 -8.67
CA VAL A 30 9.29 -8.23 -7.64
C VAL A 30 8.18 -9.10 -8.21
N THR A 31 7.85 -10.18 -7.51
CA THR A 31 6.73 -11.06 -7.91
C THR A 31 5.40 -10.49 -7.43
N GLU A 32 4.30 -10.98 -8.01
CA GLU A 32 2.96 -10.58 -7.54
C GLU A 32 2.72 -11.00 -6.08
N GLN A 33 3.23 -12.17 -5.70
CA GLN A 33 3.13 -12.66 -4.33
C GLN A 33 3.86 -11.74 -3.34
N ASP A 34 5.03 -11.22 -3.71
CA ASP A 34 5.77 -10.28 -2.87
C ASP A 34 4.96 -9.00 -2.63
N ALA A 35 4.33 -8.48 -3.68
CA ALA A 35 3.50 -7.28 -3.59
C ALA A 35 2.21 -7.52 -2.78
N GLN A 36 1.57 -8.68 -2.93
CA GLN A 36 0.43 -9.09 -2.11
C GLN A 36 0.81 -9.20 -0.63
N ASN A 37 1.93 -9.84 -0.32
CA ASN A 37 2.44 -9.99 1.04
C ASN A 37 2.76 -8.62 1.65
N ALA A 38 3.38 -7.71 0.88
CA ALA A 38 3.69 -6.36 1.34
C ALA A 38 2.41 -5.57 1.68
N LEU A 39 1.40 -5.65 0.81
CA LEU A 39 0.11 -4.99 1.05
C LEU A 39 -0.60 -5.55 2.29
N ALA A 40 -0.54 -6.86 2.51
CA ALA A 40 -1.11 -7.49 3.69
C ALA A 40 -0.39 -7.09 4.99
N GLN A 41 0.93 -6.97 4.96
CA GLN A 41 1.70 -6.49 6.10
C GLN A 41 1.37 -5.04 6.46
N LEU A 42 1.14 -4.18 5.46
CA LEU A 42 0.64 -2.81 5.70
C LEU A 42 -0.74 -2.84 6.37
N TYR A 43 -1.64 -3.70 5.88
CA TYR A 43 -2.98 -3.86 6.45
C TYR A 43 -2.94 -4.34 7.91
N ILE A 44 -2.11 -5.34 8.22
CA ILE A 44 -1.94 -5.85 9.58
C ILE A 44 -1.34 -4.78 10.49
N SER A 45 -0.32 -4.06 10.01
CA SER A 45 0.29 -2.98 10.78
C SER A 45 -0.74 -1.92 11.18
N TYR A 46 -1.63 -1.57 10.26
CA TYR A 46 -2.77 -0.69 10.56
C TYR A 46 -3.76 -1.31 11.55
N ALA A 47 -4.12 -2.58 11.38
CA ALA A 47 -5.08 -3.26 12.25
C ALA A 47 -4.56 -3.45 13.68
N GLU A 48 -3.28 -3.79 13.85
CA GLU A 48 -2.61 -3.88 15.15
C GLU A 48 -2.58 -2.54 15.86
N GLU A 49 -2.32 -1.46 15.13
CA GLU A 49 -2.32 -0.12 15.70
C GLU A 49 -3.72 0.31 16.14
N GLN A 50 -4.74 0.05 15.33
CA GLN A 50 -6.13 0.26 15.73
C GLN A 50 -6.45 -0.57 16.97
N ALA A 51 -6.07 -1.85 16.98
CA ALA A 51 -6.28 -2.73 18.13
C ALA A 51 -5.59 -2.19 19.40
N LYS A 52 -4.40 -1.60 19.32
CA LYS A 52 -3.76 -0.95 20.50
C LYS A 52 -4.57 0.23 21.03
N VAL A 53 -5.15 1.05 20.14
CA VAL A 53 -6.06 2.12 20.53
C VAL A 53 -7.31 1.54 21.22
N PHE A 54 -7.84 0.42 20.72
CA PHE A 54 -9.00 -0.26 21.29
C PHE A 54 -8.71 -1.13 22.52
N LEU A 55 -7.49 -1.61 22.75
CA LEU A 55 -7.13 -2.42 23.93
C LEU A 55 -7.04 -1.58 25.21
N VAL A 56 -6.91 -0.25 25.09
CA VAL A 56 -7.19 0.68 26.21
C VAL A 56 -8.67 0.62 26.63
N SER A 57 -9.55 0.09 25.76
CA SER A 57 -10.98 -0.14 26.00
C SER A 57 -11.35 -1.63 25.97
N ASN A 58 -11.01 -2.41 27.00
CA ASN A 58 -11.58 -3.72 27.40
C ASN A 58 -12.33 -4.56 26.33
N MET A 59 -11.73 -4.83 25.17
CA MET A 59 -12.27 -5.77 24.18
C MET A 59 -11.18 -6.73 23.70
N HIS A 60 -11.45 -8.03 23.83
CA HIS A 60 -10.58 -9.10 23.35
C HIS A 60 -10.55 -9.10 21.81
N PHE A 61 -9.43 -8.70 21.22
CA PHE A 61 -9.16 -8.89 19.79
C PHE A 61 -8.38 -10.19 19.59
N THR A 62 -8.86 -11.06 18.71
CA THR A 62 -8.07 -12.16 18.17
C THR A 62 -6.95 -11.58 17.30
N THR A 63 -5.73 -12.03 17.53
CA THR A 63 -4.54 -11.65 16.75
C THR A 63 -4.77 -11.92 15.27
N LEU A 64 -4.81 -10.88 14.46
CA LEU A 64 -4.90 -10.99 12.99
C LEU A 64 -3.56 -11.52 12.47
N THR A 65 -3.48 -12.81 12.20
CA THR A 65 -2.36 -13.40 11.46
C THR A 65 -2.56 -13.19 9.96
N ILE A 66 -1.47 -13.12 9.18
CA ILE A 66 -1.49 -12.99 7.70
C ILE A 66 -2.41 -14.04 7.06
N ASP A 67 -2.47 -15.24 7.63
CA ASP A 67 -3.28 -16.37 7.15
C ASP A 67 -4.79 -16.09 7.16
N ASN A 68 -5.26 -15.11 7.95
CA ASN A 68 -6.66 -14.71 8.02
C ASN A 68 -6.99 -13.48 7.15
N VAL A 69 -5.99 -12.83 6.55
CA VAL A 69 -6.21 -11.73 5.61
C VAL A 69 -6.50 -12.33 4.25
N ASN A 70 -7.65 -12.00 3.65
CA ASN A 70 -7.96 -12.38 2.28
C ASN A 70 -7.04 -11.62 1.31
N LEU A 71 -5.81 -12.11 1.14
CA LEU A 71 -4.75 -11.51 0.33
C LEU A 71 -5.23 -11.21 -1.08
N GLN A 72 -5.89 -12.19 -1.70
CA GLN A 72 -6.38 -12.08 -3.06
C GLN A 72 -7.48 -11.02 -3.16
N GLY A 73 -8.45 -11.00 -2.23
CA GLY A 73 -9.52 -10.00 -2.24
C GLY A 73 -9.00 -8.58 -2.03
N LEU A 74 -8.05 -8.40 -1.10
CA LEU A 74 -7.45 -7.11 -0.80
C LEU A 74 -6.59 -6.60 -1.97
N TRP A 75 -5.88 -7.50 -2.64
CA TRP A 75 -5.10 -7.22 -3.85
C TRP A 75 -5.97 -6.89 -5.06
N THR A 76 -7.05 -7.65 -5.29
CA THR A 76 -8.03 -7.34 -6.36
C THR A 76 -8.61 -5.96 -6.16
N ARG A 77 -9.00 -5.61 -4.94
CA ARG A 77 -9.53 -4.28 -4.62
C ARG A 77 -8.50 -3.17 -4.86
N LEU A 78 -7.21 -3.42 -4.58
CA LEU A 78 -6.15 -2.46 -4.90
C LEU A 78 -6.06 -2.22 -6.41
N LYS A 79 -6.05 -3.30 -7.20
CA LYS A 79 -6.04 -3.18 -8.66
C LYS A 79 -7.27 -2.44 -9.18
N GLU A 80 -8.47 -2.77 -8.69
CA GLU A 80 -9.71 -2.09 -9.09
C GLU A 80 -9.66 -0.58 -8.84
N ILE A 81 -9.24 -0.16 -7.63
CA ILE A 81 -9.12 1.26 -7.29
C ILE A 81 -8.06 1.90 -8.19
N PHE A 82 -6.87 1.30 -8.30
CA PHE A 82 -5.80 1.81 -9.16
C PHE A 82 -6.24 1.96 -10.61
N CYS A 83 -6.90 0.95 -11.18
CA CYS A 83 -7.40 0.97 -12.56
C CYS A 83 -8.53 1.98 -12.76
N SER A 84 -9.28 2.34 -11.72
CA SER A 84 -10.32 3.37 -11.79
C SER A 84 -9.76 4.80 -11.83
N ILE A 85 -8.55 5.02 -11.33
CA ILE A 85 -7.93 6.36 -11.22
C ILE A 85 -6.78 6.58 -12.22
N VAL A 86 -6.08 5.51 -12.62
CA VAL A 86 -4.96 5.61 -13.56
C VAL A 86 -5.47 5.96 -14.96
N ARG A 87 -4.75 6.85 -15.65
CA ARG A 87 -4.99 7.20 -17.05
C ARG A 87 -3.86 6.67 -17.91
N GLU A 88 -4.15 6.18 -19.13
CA GLU A 88 -3.16 5.56 -20.01
C GLU A 88 -2.00 6.50 -20.40
N ASP A 89 -2.21 7.82 -20.35
CA ASP A 89 -1.22 8.87 -20.65
C ASP A 89 -0.38 9.29 -19.43
N SER A 90 -0.47 8.58 -18.31
CA SER A 90 0.14 8.99 -17.04
C SER A 90 1.65 8.80 -17.02
N ILE A 91 2.37 9.87 -16.66
CA ILE A 91 3.82 9.87 -16.46
C ILE A 91 4.18 9.04 -15.21
N PHE A 92 5.36 8.44 -15.19
CA PHE A 92 5.90 7.61 -14.10
C PHE A 92 5.63 8.13 -12.67
N SER A 93 5.86 9.42 -12.41
CA SER A 93 5.60 10.03 -11.10
C SER A 93 4.11 10.01 -10.73
N LYS A 94 3.21 10.24 -11.69
CA LYS A 94 1.77 10.15 -11.47
C LYS A 94 1.32 8.72 -11.18
N ILE A 95 1.95 7.72 -11.79
CA ILE A 95 1.63 6.31 -11.51
C ILE A 95 1.91 5.99 -10.04
N ILE A 96 3.03 6.46 -9.51
CA ILE A 96 3.38 6.29 -8.09
C ILE A 96 2.33 6.93 -7.19
N ASP A 97 1.94 8.17 -7.49
CA ASP A 97 0.90 8.87 -6.72
C ASP A 97 -0.42 8.10 -6.73
N PHE A 98 -0.83 7.54 -7.87
CA PHE A 98 -2.04 6.73 -7.97
C PHE A 98 -1.95 5.42 -7.18
N ILE A 99 -0.81 4.74 -7.19
CA ILE A 99 -0.62 3.53 -6.38
C ILE A 99 -0.73 3.87 -4.90
N LEU A 100 -0.08 4.95 -4.47
CA LEU A 100 -0.14 5.43 -3.08
C LEU A 100 -1.56 5.82 -2.67
N GLU A 101 -2.30 6.48 -3.56
CA GLU A 101 -3.70 6.85 -3.34
C GLU A 101 -4.57 5.58 -3.20
N ALA A 102 -4.40 4.61 -4.10
CA ALA A 102 -5.13 3.34 -4.05
C ALA A 102 -4.86 2.57 -2.74
N ILE A 103 -3.60 2.50 -2.30
CA ILE A 103 -3.23 1.90 -1.00
C ILE A 103 -3.93 2.65 0.15
N GLY A 104 -3.91 3.99 0.11
CA GLY A 104 -4.50 4.79 1.19
C GLY A 104 -6.03 4.76 1.23
N GLN A 105 -6.71 4.45 0.14
CA GLN A 105 -8.15 4.17 0.15
C GLN A 105 -8.48 2.82 0.80
N ILE A 106 -7.60 1.82 0.69
CA ILE A 106 -7.77 0.52 1.36
C ILE A 106 -7.42 0.60 2.83
N ILE A 107 -6.37 1.35 3.16
CA ILE A 107 -5.80 1.45 4.49
C ILE A 107 -5.77 2.93 4.92
N PRO A 108 -6.94 3.56 5.13
CA PRO A 108 -7.01 4.97 5.49
C PRO A 108 -6.34 5.22 6.84
N LEU A 109 -5.48 6.25 6.90
CA LEU A 109 -4.65 6.57 8.08
C LEU A 109 -3.75 5.39 8.54
N GLY A 110 -3.50 4.44 7.64
CA GLY A 110 -2.63 3.30 7.85
C GLY A 110 -1.17 3.66 8.08
N ILE A 111 -0.43 2.70 8.63
CA ILE A 111 1.03 2.79 8.74
C ILE A 111 1.63 2.41 7.40
N PHE A 112 2.25 3.39 6.74
CA PHE A 112 2.97 3.22 5.49
C PHE A 112 4.45 3.03 5.78
N VAL A 113 4.88 1.78 5.69
CA VAL A 113 6.28 1.37 5.79
C VAL A 113 6.93 1.50 4.42
N LYS A 114 7.97 2.33 4.29
CA LYS A 114 8.56 2.67 2.98
C LYS A 114 8.99 1.44 2.19
N SER A 115 9.64 0.47 2.83
CA SER A 115 10.10 -0.75 2.16
C SER A 115 8.95 -1.55 1.54
N LEU A 116 7.82 -1.69 2.24
CA LEU A 116 6.65 -2.44 1.75
C LEU A 116 5.97 -1.72 0.59
N VAL A 117 5.80 -0.40 0.72
CA VAL A 117 5.22 0.43 -0.33
C VAL A 117 6.07 0.40 -1.60
N LYS A 118 7.41 0.42 -1.47
CA LYS A 118 8.33 0.28 -2.62
C LYS A 118 8.12 -1.04 -3.37
N ILE A 119 7.91 -2.15 -2.67
CA ILE A 119 7.66 -3.47 -3.29
C ILE A 119 6.40 -3.40 -4.17
N ILE A 120 5.31 -2.85 -3.61
CA ILE A 120 4.03 -2.74 -4.34
C ILE A 120 4.21 -1.85 -5.58
N ILE A 121 4.76 -0.65 -5.42
CA ILE A 121 4.99 0.29 -6.51
C ILE A 121 5.81 -0.37 -7.63
N LYS A 122 6.89 -1.04 -7.25
CA LYS A 122 7.80 -1.68 -8.18
C LYS A 122 7.14 -2.78 -9.00
N TYR A 123 6.26 -3.59 -8.39
CA TYR A 123 5.48 -4.58 -9.12
C TYR A 123 4.63 -3.94 -10.23
N PHE A 124 3.87 -2.88 -9.90
CA PHE A 124 3.01 -2.21 -10.87
C PHE A 124 3.82 -1.62 -12.03
N LEU A 125 4.97 -1.00 -11.72
CA LEU A 125 5.85 -0.43 -12.74
C LEU A 125 6.53 -1.49 -13.61
N GLN A 126 6.92 -2.64 -13.04
CA GLN A 126 7.52 -3.74 -13.79
C GLN A 126 6.55 -4.41 -14.76
N LYS A 127 5.29 -4.58 -14.35
CA LYS A 127 4.25 -5.14 -15.21
C LYS A 127 3.76 -4.14 -16.26
N GLY A 128 3.76 -2.85 -15.91
CA GLY A 128 3.17 -1.79 -16.73
C GLY A 128 1.64 -1.75 -16.61
N ILE A 129 1.07 -0.59 -16.90
CA ILE A 129 -0.37 -0.32 -16.67
C ILE A 129 -1.24 -1.32 -17.44
N GLY A 130 -0.98 -1.55 -18.73
CA GLY A 130 -1.82 -2.41 -19.57
C GLY A 130 -1.88 -3.88 -19.13
N ALA A 131 -0.84 -4.38 -18.43
CA ALA A 131 -0.85 -5.73 -17.89
C ALA A 131 -1.58 -5.83 -16.54
N VAL A 132 -1.61 -4.74 -15.77
CA VAL A 132 -2.27 -4.68 -14.46
C VAL A 132 -3.75 -4.32 -14.60
N CYS A 133 -4.07 -3.45 -15.56
CA CYS A 133 -5.41 -2.95 -15.86
C CYS A 133 -5.81 -3.39 -17.28
N PRO A 134 -6.23 -4.65 -17.46
CA PRO A 134 -6.82 -5.08 -18.73
C PRO A 134 -8.16 -4.34 -18.92
N VAL A 135 -8.24 -3.55 -19.98
CA VAL A 135 -9.43 -2.81 -20.42
C VAL A 135 -10.44 -3.76 -21.06
#